data_AF-A0A7S9KSR9-F1
#
_entry.id   AF-A0A7S9KSR9-F1
#
_cell.length_a   1.000
_cell.length_b   1.000
_cell.length_c   1.000
_cell.angle_alpha   90.00
_cell.angle_beta   90.00
_cell.angle_gamma   90.00
#
_symmetry.space_group_name_H-M   'P 1'
#
loop_
_entity.id
_entity.type
_entity.pdbx_description
1 polymer ?
#
loop_
_entity_poly.entity_id
_entity_poly.type
_entity_poly.pdbx_seq_one_letter_code
_entity_poly.pdbx_strand_id
1 'polypeptide(L)'
;MSRFFSTTARAFLSFVWKGTEPHSQYEVTARTQILKNTKLDGVDTVEIAGQPHTSRNDPKVHVSGQIFKNGKRVTSLHVYEDGTVGYSKEIFNESQEE
;
A
#
# COMPACT_ATOMS: atom_id res chain seq x y z
N MET A 1 -32.75 -1.11 16.91
CA MET A 1 -31.98 -0.44 15.83
C MET A 1 -30.58 -1.00 15.81
N SER A 2 -30.31 -1.99 14.97
CA SER A 2 -28.94 -2.45 14.71
C SER A 2 -28.27 -1.47 13.76
N ARG A 3 -27.15 -0.89 14.18
CA ARG A 3 -26.28 -0.11 13.29
C ARG A 3 -25.53 -1.11 12.42
N PHE A 4 -26.08 -1.43 11.25
CA PHE A 4 -25.32 -2.10 10.21
C PHE A 4 -24.29 -1.10 9.69
N PHE A 5 -23.06 -1.18 10.20
CA PHE A 5 -21.93 -0.49 9.60
C PHE A 5 -21.68 -1.16 8.25
N SER A 6 -22.10 -0.49 7.18
CA SER A 6 -21.85 -0.90 5.80
C SER A 6 -20.34 -0.92 5.55
N THR A 7 -19.74 -2.11 5.52
CA THR A 7 -18.30 -2.32 5.25
C THR A 7 -17.94 -2.18 3.76
N THR A 8 -18.91 -1.90 2.89
CA THR A 8 -18.80 -1.94 1.43
C THR A 8 -18.44 -0.60 0.77
N ALA A 9 -17.79 0.31 1.49
CA ALA A 9 -17.23 1.54 0.93
C ALA A 9 -15.73 1.73 1.22
N ARG A 10 -14.98 0.65 1.47
CA ARG A 10 -13.52 0.70 1.29
C ARG A 10 -13.29 0.97 -0.18
N ALA A 11 -12.94 2.22 -0.50
CA ALA A 11 -12.70 2.72 -1.85
C ALA A 11 -11.97 1.67 -2.70
N PHE A 12 -12.37 1.52 -3.96
CA PHE A 12 -11.68 0.66 -4.93
C PHE A 12 -10.24 1.16 -5.09
N LEU A 13 -9.34 0.69 -4.23
CA LEU A 13 -7.93 1.02 -4.26
C LEU A 13 -7.37 0.56 -5.60
N SER A 14 -7.00 1.54 -6.42
CA SER A 14 -6.50 1.31 -7.77
C SER A 14 -4.98 1.17 -7.72
N PHE A 15 -4.46 0.11 -8.32
CA PHE A 15 -3.02 -0.10 -8.46
C PHE A 15 -2.59 0.26 -9.88
N VAL A 16 -1.59 1.12 -9.98
CA VAL A 16 -1.03 1.58 -11.26
C VAL A 16 0.45 1.25 -11.28
N TRP A 17 0.85 0.31 -12.13
CA TRP A 17 2.25 -0.02 -12.34
C TRP A 17 2.85 0.86 -13.43
N LYS A 18 3.82 1.70 -13.06
CA LYS A 18 4.46 2.64 -13.97
C LYS A 18 5.63 1.99 -14.68
N GLY A 19 5.42 1.71 -15.97
CA GLY A 19 6.47 1.22 -16.87
C GLY A 19 6.81 -0.26 -16.68
N THR A 20 5.97 -1.02 -15.99
CA THR A 20 6.20 -2.42 -15.64
C THR A 20 4.90 -3.22 -15.61
N GLU A 21 5.02 -4.54 -15.72
CA GLU A 21 3.88 -5.44 -15.57
C GLU A 21 3.44 -5.54 -14.10
N PRO A 22 2.12 -5.69 -13.84
CA PRO A 22 1.60 -5.90 -12.50
C PRO A 22 2.07 -7.21 -11.86
N HIS A 23 2.40 -7.15 -10.58
CA HIS A 23 2.63 -8.36 -9.78
C HIS A 23 1.54 -8.52 -8.72
N SER A 24 0.71 -9.54 -8.89
CA SER A 24 -0.46 -9.79 -8.05
C SER A 24 -0.13 -9.98 -6.57
N GLN A 25 0.97 -10.67 -6.25
CA GLN A 25 1.40 -10.88 -4.85
C GLN A 25 1.62 -9.55 -4.12
N TYR A 26 2.35 -8.62 -4.73
CA TYR A 26 2.64 -7.32 -4.11
C TYR A 26 1.39 -6.45 -3.99
N GLU A 27 0.49 -6.47 -4.98
CA GLU A 27 -0.78 -5.76 -4.90
C GLU A 27 -1.68 -6.30 -3.77
N VAL A 28 -1.79 -7.61 -3.64
CA VAL A 28 -2.60 -8.25 -2.59
C VAL A 28 -2.06 -7.89 -1.20
N THR A 29 -0.74 -7.96 -1.02
CA THR A 29 -0.08 -7.60 0.24
C THR A 29 -0.28 -6.12 0.55
N ALA A 30 0.00 -5.23 -0.39
CA ALA A 30 -0.20 -3.79 -0.23
C ALA A 30 -1.66 -3.47 0.10
N ARG A 31 -2.60 -4.02 -0.68
CA ARG A 31 -4.03 -3.80 -0.46
C ARG A 31 -4.45 -4.22 0.93
N THR A 32 -4.06 -5.42 1.36
CA THR A 32 -4.41 -5.95 2.68
C THR A 32 -3.90 -5.04 3.79
N GLN A 33 -2.63 -4.62 3.72
CA GLN A 33 -2.03 -3.77 4.75
C GLN A 33 -2.59 -2.33 4.74
N ILE A 34 -2.85 -1.77 3.56
CA ILE A 34 -3.46 -0.44 3.44
C ILE A 34 -4.87 -0.45 4.01
N LEU A 35 -5.67 -1.48 3.70
CA LEU A 35 -7.05 -1.57 4.18
C LEU A 35 -7.13 -1.77 5.71
N LYS A 36 -6.17 -2.49 6.31
CA LYS A 36 -6.06 -2.63 7.77
C LYS A 36 -5.65 -1.32 8.46
N ASN A 37 -4.92 -0.45 7.78
CA ASN A 37 -4.39 0.77 8.38
C ASN A 37 -5.45 1.90 8.40
N THR A 38 -6.01 2.18 9.58
CA THR A 38 -7.04 3.21 9.76
C THR A 38 -6.60 4.62 9.37
N LYS A 39 -5.29 4.93 9.43
CA LYS A 39 -4.76 6.24 9.01
C LYS A 39 -4.60 6.39 7.50
N LEU A 40 -4.69 5.28 6.76
CA LEU A 40 -4.76 5.27 5.30
C LEU A 40 -6.20 5.19 4.79
N ASP A 41 -7.21 5.43 5.64
CA ASP A 41 -8.59 5.40 5.21
C ASP A 41 -8.90 6.45 4.13
N GLY A 42 -9.66 6.02 3.12
CA GLY A 42 -10.04 6.83 1.97
C GLY A 42 -8.91 7.14 0.98
N VAL A 43 -7.77 6.42 1.03
CA VAL A 43 -6.81 6.42 -0.10
C VAL A 43 -7.43 5.71 -1.30
N ASP A 44 -7.11 6.19 -2.51
CA ASP A 44 -7.77 5.75 -3.74
C ASP A 44 -6.81 5.12 -4.75
N THR A 45 -5.53 5.50 -4.72
CA THR A 45 -4.56 5.11 -5.75
C THR A 45 -3.23 4.73 -5.11
N VAL A 46 -2.65 3.65 -5.61
CA VAL A 46 -1.28 3.23 -5.33
C VAL A 46 -0.54 3.16 -6.65
N GLU A 47 0.48 3.99 -6.81
CA GLU A 47 1.36 3.95 -7.98
C GLU A 47 2.63 3.18 -7.62
N ILE A 48 2.89 2.05 -8.26
CA ILE A 48 4.09 1.25 -8.06
C ILE A 48 5.07 1.58 -9.19
N ALA A 49 6.32 1.86 -8.82
CA ALA A 49 7.38 2.19 -9.76
C ALA A 49 8.43 1.07 -9.78
N GLY A 50 8.56 0.43 -10.93
CA GLY A 50 9.60 -0.56 -11.18
C GLY A 50 9.23 -1.98 -10.81
N GLN A 51 10.10 -2.89 -11.25
CA GLN A 51 10.05 -4.31 -10.95
C GLN A 51 10.57 -4.57 -9.53
N PRO A 52 10.28 -5.75 -8.94
CA PRO A 52 10.92 -6.17 -7.70
C PRO A 52 12.45 -6.05 -7.81
N HIS A 53 13.06 -5.36 -6.87
CA HIS A 53 14.50 -5.12 -6.85
C HIS A 53 15.02 -5.05 -5.42
N THR A 54 16.34 -5.16 -5.29
CA THR A 54 17.05 -4.83 -4.06
C THR A 54 17.70 -3.46 -4.22
N SER A 55 18.03 -2.82 -3.10
CA SER A 55 18.82 -1.59 -3.11
C SER A 55 20.07 -1.76 -2.25
N ARG A 56 21.05 -0.88 -2.43
CA ARG A 56 22.27 -0.90 -1.61
C ARG A 56 21.97 -0.73 -0.10
N ASN A 57 20.92 0.01 0.22
CA ASN A 57 20.55 0.34 1.60
C ASN A 57 19.47 -0.60 2.15
N ASP A 58 18.85 -1.41 1.29
CA ASP A 58 17.82 -2.39 1.65
C ASP A 58 18.04 -3.66 0.80
N PRO A 59 18.73 -4.67 1.38
CA PRO A 59 19.05 -5.89 0.65
C PRO A 59 17.85 -6.79 0.42
N LYS A 60 16.69 -6.50 1.03
CA LYS A 60 15.47 -7.29 0.81
C LYS A 60 14.85 -6.94 -0.53
N VAL A 61 14.33 -7.95 -1.23
CA VAL A 61 13.59 -7.75 -2.49
C VAL A 61 12.27 -7.05 -2.16
N HIS A 62 12.03 -5.92 -2.82
CA HIS A 62 10.82 -5.14 -2.64
C HIS A 62 10.41 -4.41 -3.91
N VAL A 63 9.15 -3.97 -3.94
CA VAL A 63 8.65 -2.97 -4.88
C VAL A 63 8.40 -1.66 -4.13
N SER A 64 8.65 -0.55 -4.82
CA SER A 64 8.46 0.79 -4.27
C SER A 64 7.25 1.44 -4.91
N GLY A 65 6.42 2.09 -4.10
CA GLY A 65 5.23 2.79 -4.58
C GLY A 65 4.87 4.03 -3.79
N GLN A 66 3.88 4.76 -4.28
CA GLN A 66 3.34 5.97 -3.69
C GLN A 66 1.83 5.83 -3.52
N ILE A 67 1.35 6.20 -2.34
CA ILE A 67 -0.08 6.17 -2.00
C ILE A 67 -0.65 7.58 -2.16
N PHE A 68 -1.79 7.68 -2.82
CA PHE A 68 -2.50 8.92 -3.06
C PHE A 68 -3.92 8.89 -2.49
N LYS A 69 -4.37 10.09 -2.15
CA LYS A 69 -5.74 10.38 -1.74
C LYS A 69 -6.18 11.67 -2.45
N ASN A 70 -7.22 11.58 -3.26
CA ASN A 70 -7.72 12.66 -4.09
C ASN A 70 -6.60 13.33 -4.92
N GLY A 71 -5.74 12.53 -5.53
CA GLY A 71 -4.60 12.99 -6.33
C GLY A 71 -3.43 13.61 -5.54
N LYS A 72 -3.49 13.66 -4.20
CA LYS A 72 -2.40 14.14 -3.35
C LYS A 72 -1.61 12.98 -2.75
N ARG A 73 -0.28 13.03 -2.86
CA ARG A 73 0.60 12.00 -2.27
C ARG A 73 0.50 12.02 -0.75
N VAL A 74 0.13 10.89 -0.15
CA VAL A 74 0.03 10.69 1.29
C VAL A 74 1.35 10.19 1.86
N THR A 75 1.91 9.11 1.31
CA THR A 75 3.17 8.49 1.72
C THR A 75 3.76 7.65 0.58
N SER A 76 5.04 7.33 0.66
CA SER A 76 5.60 6.19 -0.08
C SER A 76 5.42 4.89 0.70
N LEU A 77 5.39 3.78 -0.01
CA LEU A 77 5.29 2.42 0.52
C LEU A 77 6.35 1.52 -0.14
N HIS A 78 6.91 0.59 0.62
CA HIS A 78 7.71 -0.53 0.12
C HIS A 78 6.98 -1.82 0.48
N VAL A 79 6.74 -2.69 -0.50
CA VAL A 79 6.20 -4.04 -0.25
C VAL A 79 7.32 -5.03 -0.47
N TYR A 80 7.61 -5.81 0.55
CA TYR A 80 8.65 -6.81 0.54
C TYR A 80 8.11 -8.18 0.11
N GLU A 81 8.96 -9.00 -0.48
CA GLU A 81 8.60 -10.36 -0.89
C GLU A 81 8.16 -11.24 0.30
N ASP A 82 8.70 -10.97 1.49
CA ASP A 82 8.34 -11.65 2.76
C ASP A 82 6.94 -11.31 3.28
N GLY A 83 6.18 -10.46 2.56
CA GLY A 83 4.83 -10.04 2.92
C GLY A 83 4.77 -8.84 3.86
N THR A 84 5.92 -8.29 4.27
CA THR A 84 5.97 -7.06 5.07
C THR A 84 5.76 -5.83 4.19
N VAL A 85 5.23 -4.76 4.79
CA VAL A 85 5.04 -3.46 4.13
C VAL A 85 5.68 -2.40 5.01
N GLY A 86 6.53 -1.56 4.44
CA GLY A 86 7.08 -0.38 5.09
C GLY A 86 6.50 0.89 4.50
N TYR A 87 6.24 1.90 5.31
CA TYR A 87 5.86 3.24 4.86
C TYR A 87 6.95 4.24 5.18
N SER A 88 7.14 5.23 4.29
CA SER A 88 8.13 6.30 4.51
C SER A 88 7.79 7.22 5.69
N LYS A 89 6.53 7.28 6.09
CA LYS A 89 6.06 8.06 7.23
C LYS A 89 5.73 7.11 8.38
N GLU A 90 6.45 7.28 9.48
CA GLU A 90 6.39 6.42 10.68
C GLU A 90 4.98 6.28 11.25
N ILE A 91 4.19 7.37 11.22
CA ILE A 91 2.80 7.39 11.68
C ILE A 91 1.92 6.28 11.08
N PHE A 92 2.24 5.81 9.87
CA PHE A 92 1.53 4.71 9.21
C PHE A 92 2.09 3.35 9.61
N ASN A 93 3.39 3.22 9.88
CA ASN A 93 3.98 1.98 10.40
C ASN A 93 3.44 1.67 11.80
N GLU A 94 3.30 2.69 12.66
CA GLU A 94 2.71 2.56 14.00
C GLU A 94 1.23 2.14 14.00
N SER A 95 0.55 2.29 12.86
CA SER A 95 -0.87 1.97 12.68
C SER A 95 -1.09 0.71 11.85
N GLN A 96 -0.03 -0.10 11.68
CA GLN A 96 -0.15 -1.47 11.19
C GLN A 96 -0.62 -2.34 12.35
N GLU A 97 -1.81 -2.91 12.23
CA GLU A 97 -2.28 -3.96 13.14
C GLU A 97 -1.57 -5.28 12.80
N GLU A 98 -1.16 -6.04 13.82
CA GLU A 98 -0.61 -7.41 13.66
C GLU A 98 -1.55 -8.33 12.86
#